data_AF-A0A4Z2IG25-F1
#
_entry.id   AF-A0A4Z2IG25-F1
#
_cell.length_a   1.000
_cell.length_b   1.000
_cell.length_c   1.000
_cell.angle_alpha   90.00
_cell.angle_beta   90.00
_cell.angle_gamma   90.00
#
_symmetry.space_group_name_H-M   'P 1'
#
loop_
_entity.id
_entity.type
_entity.pdbx_description
1 polymer ?
#
loop_
_entity_poly.entity_id
_entity_poly.type
_entity_poly.pdbx_seq_one_letter_code
_entity_poly.pdbx_strand_id
1 'polypeptide(L)'
;MMGAISVHCTVAAITVTVAKDFLTSNKIREQTLHLGFLNCTFNGGNDSHAQLTVAWKECGTSLAHNETYYTISVTLFNTMDMYKSDSGEMEVPRIRLEAPIMCTFTKSLLISADFGSMGYDIFTDVFAGSGSFQVTVRLTNGTMLLPNNHSLSSDEAVVLEVSLNTPSEQMKVVINKCWATPTPTPTPTQNPKDTFLENRSDST
;
A
#
# COMPACT_ATOMS: atom_id res chain seq x y z
N MET A 1 21.82 19.52 10.15
CA MET A 1 22.01 18.74 8.91
C MET A 1 21.18 17.44 8.86
N MET A 2 20.41 17.09 9.91
CA MET A 2 19.37 16.07 9.79
C MET A 2 18.09 16.71 9.23
N GLY A 3 17.40 16.02 8.32
CA GLY A 3 16.08 16.45 7.80
C GLY A 3 16.05 17.08 6.40
N ALA A 4 17.17 17.10 5.66
CA ALA A 4 17.18 17.61 4.29
C ALA A 4 16.53 16.66 3.26
N ILE A 5 16.44 15.37 3.62
CA ILE A 5 15.75 14.34 2.83
C ILE A 5 14.70 13.73 3.77
N SER A 6 13.46 13.66 3.30
CA SER A 6 12.38 12.95 3.98
C SER A 6 11.73 11.95 3.04
N VAL A 7 11.23 10.86 3.62
CA VAL A 7 10.67 9.74 2.88
C VAL A 7 9.25 9.53 3.36
N HIS A 8 8.32 9.48 2.42
CA HIS A 8 6.95 9.10 2.65
C HIS A 8 6.65 7.83 1.84
N CYS A 9 6.41 6.74 2.55
CA CYS A 9 6.12 5.45 1.96
C CYS A 9 4.61 5.24 2.00
N THR A 10 4.00 5.17 0.82
CA THR A 10 2.65 4.62 0.70
C THR A 10 2.74 3.24 0.09
N VAL A 11 1.62 2.53 0.14
CA VAL A 11 1.59 1.20 -0.44
C VAL A 11 1.53 1.26 -1.97
N ALA A 12 1.23 2.41 -2.59
CA ALA A 12 1.29 2.56 -4.05
C ALA A 12 2.66 3.06 -4.54
N ALA A 13 3.38 3.84 -3.72
CA ALA A 13 4.58 4.54 -4.17
C ALA A 13 5.52 4.95 -3.02
N ILE A 14 6.77 5.20 -3.37
CA ILE A 14 7.75 5.85 -2.50
C ILE A 14 7.91 7.30 -2.95
N THR A 15 7.62 8.25 -2.07
CA THR A 15 7.87 9.67 -2.30
C THR A 15 9.06 10.13 -1.47
N VAL A 16 10.10 10.60 -2.15
CA VAL A 16 11.29 11.20 -1.54
C VAL A 16 11.22 12.71 -1.74
N THR A 17 11.29 13.45 -0.63
CA THR A 17 11.28 14.91 -0.63
C THR A 17 12.67 15.41 -0.24
N VAL A 18 13.23 16.34 -1.01
CA VAL A 18 14.56 16.90 -0.79
C VAL A 18 14.49 18.41 -0.71
N ALA A 19 15.08 18.99 0.34
CA ALA A 19 15.12 20.44 0.54
C ALA A 19 16.00 21.13 -0.52
N LYS A 20 15.49 22.18 -1.16
CA LYS A 20 16.20 22.91 -2.22
C LYS A 20 17.41 23.68 -1.72
N ASP A 21 17.37 24.17 -0.47
CA ASP A 21 18.53 24.81 0.16
C ASP A 21 19.71 23.84 0.30
N PHE A 22 19.43 22.57 0.57
CA PHE A 22 20.45 21.52 0.62
C PHE A 22 21.05 21.25 -0.77
N LEU A 23 20.22 21.19 -1.81
CA LEU A 23 20.67 21.03 -3.19
C LEU A 23 21.56 22.20 -3.62
N THR A 24 21.10 23.43 -3.36
CA THR A 24 21.80 24.68 -3.69
C THR A 24 23.15 24.78 -2.97
N SER A 25 23.19 24.46 -1.68
CA SER A 25 24.42 24.44 -0.87
C SER A 25 25.46 23.45 -1.40
N ASN A 26 25.00 22.38 -2.05
CA ASN A 26 25.84 21.34 -2.64
C ASN A 26 26.01 21.46 -4.16
N LYS A 27 25.54 22.53 -4.79
CA LYS A 27 25.61 22.73 -6.25
C LYS A 27 24.99 21.56 -7.03
N ILE A 28 23.90 20.99 -6.50
CA ILE A 28 23.11 19.95 -7.16
C ILE A 28 21.89 20.63 -7.77
N ARG A 29 21.62 20.40 -9.06
CA ARG A 29 20.38 20.87 -9.67
C ARG A 29 19.28 19.84 -9.48
N GLU A 30 18.05 20.31 -9.33
CA GLU A 30 16.89 19.44 -9.12
C GLU A 30 16.73 18.41 -10.23
N GLN A 31 16.98 18.79 -11.49
CA GLN A 31 16.85 17.89 -12.64
C GLN A 31 17.91 16.77 -12.71
N THR A 32 18.97 16.84 -11.91
CA THR A 32 19.97 15.75 -11.87
C THR A 32 19.62 14.67 -10.85
N LEU A 33 18.64 14.94 -9.98
CA LEU A 33 18.12 13.97 -9.04
C LEU A 33 17.31 12.89 -9.75
N HIS A 34 17.54 11.64 -9.35
CA HIS A 34 16.79 10.51 -9.87
C HIS A 34 16.74 9.36 -8.86
N LEU A 35 15.67 8.56 -8.92
CA LEU A 35 15.48 7.35 -8.12
C LEU A 35 15.81 6.12 -8.97
N GLY A 36 16.86 5.40 -8.59
CA GLY A 36 17.34 4.19 -9.27
C GLY A 36 17.83 4.47 -10.69
N PHE A 37 16.92 4.57 -11.65
CA PHE A 37 17.25 4.85 -13.05
C PHE A 37 17.23 6.34 -13.39
N LEU A 38 18.07 6.76 -14.34
CA LEU A 38 18.25 8.17 -14.73
C LEU A 38 16.97 8.86 -15.26
N ASN A 39 16.04 8.10 -15.83
CA ASN A 39 14.76 8.63 -16.35
C ASN A 39 13.71 8.88 -15.26
N CYS A 40 13.99 8.48 -14.02
CA CYS A 40 13.08 8.61 -12.90
C CYS A 40 13.40 9.85 -12.07
N THR A 41 13.19 11.00 -12.71
CA THR A 41 13.53 12.32 -12.18
C THR A 41 12.44 12.87 -11.25
N PHE A 42 12.64 14.09 -10.74
CA PHE A 42 11.61 14.79 -9.96
C PHE A 42 10.31 14.95 -10.77
N ASN A 43 9.19 14.75 -10.09
CA ASN A 43 7.85 14.78 -10.68
C ASN A 43 6.87 15.67 -9.90
N GLY A 44 7.39 16.41 -8.92
CA GLY A 44 6.62 17.38 -8.14
C GLY A 44 7.52 18.20 -7.24
N GLY A 45 6.89 18.93 -6.33
CA GLY A 45 7.56 19.78 -5.36
C GLY A 45 6.92 21.15 -5.24
N ASN A 46 7.55 22.00 -4.44
CA ASN A 46 7.17 23.39 -4.24
C ASN A 46 8.44 24.27 -4.24
N ASP A 47 8.32 25.55 -3.90
CA ASP A 47 9.44 26.49 -3.92
C ASP A 47 10.59 26.14 -2.95
N SER A 48 10.33 25.26 -1.97
CA SER A 48 11.30 24.88 -0.93
C SER A 48 11.79 23.43 -1.04
N HIS A 49 11.04 22.56 -1.71
CA HIS A 49 11.34 21.12 -1.76
C HIS A 49 11.10 20.55 -3.16
N ALA A 50 12.02 19.69 -3.61
CA ALA A 50 11.83 18.83 -4.77
C ALA A 50 11.25 17.48 -4.33
N GLN A 51 10.36 16.89 -5.13
CA GLN A 51 9.78 15.58 -4.87
C GLN A 51 10.01 14.61 -6.02
N LEU A 52 10.41 13.39 -5.66
CA LEU A 52 10.53 12.25 -6.55
C LEU A 52 9.61 11.14 -6.05
N THR A 53 8.63 10.75 -6.85
CA THR A 53 7.69 9.66 -6.53
C THR A 53 7.82 8.54 -7.54
N VAL A 54 8.01 7.31 -7.07
CA VAL A 54 8.09 6.11 -7.94
C VAL A 54 7.16 5.02 -7.42
N ALA A 55 6.46 4.35 -8.34
CA ALA A 55 5.62 3.21 -7.99
C ALA A 55 6.46 1.94 -7.78
N TRP A 56 5.79 0.90 -7.28
CA TRP A 56 6.42 -0.41 -7.11
C TRP A 56 6.78 -1.01 -8.47
N LYS A 57 7.92 -1.69 -8.55
CA LYS A 57 8.47 -2.32 -9.77
C LYS A 57 8.82 -1.34 -10.90
N GLU A 58 8.76 -0.04 -10.64
CA GLU A 58 9.26 0.99 -11.55
C GLU A 58 10.65 1.46 -11.12
N CYS A 59 11.39 2.12 -12.01
CA CYS A 59 12.60 2.87 -11.67
C CYS A 59 13.69 2.07 -10.95
N GLY A 60 13.74 0.76 -11.17
CA GLY A 60 14.71 -0.12 -10.51
C GLY A 60 14.41 -0.36 -9.03
N THR A 61 13.19 -0.05 -8.57
CA THR A 61 12.73 -0.42 -7.22
C THR A 61 12.81 -1.94 -7.06
N SER A 62 13.43 -2.38 -5.96
CA SER A 62 13.55 -3.79 -5.62
C SER A 62 12.56 -4.15 -4.52
N LEU A 63 11.90 -5.30 -4.67
CA LEU A 63 10.97 -5.86 -3.71
C LEU A 63 11.61 -7.10 -3.09
N ALA A 64 11.88 -7.04 -1.80
CA ALA A 64 12.24 -8.18 -0.98
C ALA A 64 11.08 -8.51 -0.02
N HIS A 65 10.93 -9.77 0.34
CA HIS A 65 9.94 -10.17 1.34
C HIS A 65 10.49 -11.29 2.21
N ASN A 66 10.10 -11.28 3.48
CA ASN A 66 10.31 -12.39 4.41
C ASN A 66 8.95 -12.85 4.94
N GLU A 67 8.87 -13.75 5.92
CA GLU A 67 7.58 -14.26 6.41
C GLU A 67 6.65 -13.16 6.95
N THR A 68 7.19 -12.10 7.54
CA THR A 68 6.43 -11.08 8.29
C THR A 68 6.30 -9.75 7.55
N TYR A 69 7.23 -9.42 6.65
CA TYR A 69 7.37 -8.09 6.04
C TYR A 69 7.62 -8.14 4.53
N TYR A 70 7.14 -7.11 3.85
CA TYR A 70 7.61 -6.66 2.54
C TYR A 70 8.54 -5.47 2.71
N THR A 71 9.69 -5.50 2.05
CA THR A 71 10.62 -4.38 2.02
C THR A 71 10.82 -3.95 0.58
N ILE A 72 10.54 -2.68 0.33
CA ILE A 72 10.75 -2.04 -0.97
C ILE A 72 11.91 -1.09 -0.82
N SER A 73 12.87 -1.20 -1.74
CA SER A 73 14.02 -0.32 -1.72
C SER A 73 14.33 0.29 -3.08
N VAL A 74 14.84 1.50 -3.04
CA VAL A 74 15.33 2.27 -4.18
C VAL A 74 16.43 3.20 -3.68
N THR A 75 17.30 3.68 -4.56
CA THR A 75 18.39 4.58 -4.15
C THR A 75 18.20 5.93 -4.82
N LEU A 76 18.32 7.00 -4.04
CA LEU A 76 18.34 8.37 -4.55
C LEU A 76 19.76 8.72 -4.98
N PHE A 77 19.86 9.21 -6.21
CA PHE A 77 21.11 9.63 -6.83
C PHE A 77 21.03 11.08 -7.33
N ASN A 78 22.20 11.70 -7.51
CA ASN A 78 22.37 12.83 -8.43
C ASN A 78 23.46 12.49 -9.45
N THR A 79 23.38 13.09 -10.65
CA THR A 79 24.52 13.08 -11.58
C THR A 79 25.58 14.10 -11.14
N MET A 80 26.84 13.82 -11.50
CA MET A 80 28.01 14.65 -11.17
C MET A 80 28.48 15.50 -12.35
N ASP A 81 27.62 15.65 -13.37
CA ASP A 81 27.97 16.36 -14.59
C ASP A 81 28.14 17.85 -14.33
N MET A 82 29.14 18.41 -14.99
CA MET A 82 29.43 19.84 -14.94
C MET A 82 28.36 20.60 -15.71
N TYR A 83 27.84 21.69 -15.14
CA TYR A 83 26.80 22.51 -15.77
C TYR A 83 27.14 24.00 -15.68
N LYS A 84 26.52 24.80 -16.55
CA LYS A 84 26.59 26.25 -16.49
C LYS A 84 25.48 26.77 -15.59
N SER A 85 25.83 27.48 -14.53
CA SER A 85 24.88 28.12 -13.61
C SER A 85 24.16 29.28 -14.29
N ASP A 86 23.11 29.80 -13.65
CA ASP A 86 22.38 30.96 -14.16
C ASP A 86 23.23 32.24 -14.14
N SER A 87 24.29 32.29 -13.29
CA SER A 87 25.30 33.36 -13.31
C SER A 87 26.36 33.19 -14.42
N GLY A 88 26.28 32.10 -15.19
CA GLY A 88 27.20 31.80 -16.29
C GLY A 88 28.51 31.13 -15.87
N GLU A 89 28.68 30.81 -14.59
CA GLU A 89 29.84 30.09 -14.07
C GLU A 89 29.69 28.58 -14.31
N MET A 90 30.83 27.90 -14.46
CA MET A 90 30.84 26.45 -14.57
C MET A 90 30.84 25.84 -13.17
N GLU A 91 29.78 25.11 -12.82
CA GLU A 91 29.60 24.49 -11.51
C GLU A 91 29.62 22.96 -11.63
N VAL A 92 30.11 22.31 -10.57
CA VAL A 92 30.10 20.86 -10.40
C VAL A 92 29.46 20.55 -9.05
N PRO A 93 28.56 19.54 -8.96
CA PRO A 93 28.04 19.06 -7.69
C PRO A 93 29.15 18.74 -6.69
N ARG A 94 28.99 19.19 -5.45
CA ARG A 94 29.99 19.02 -4.39
C ARG A 94 29.99 17.62 -3.78
N ILE A 95 28.85 16.94 -3.86
CA ILE A 95 28.66 15.60 -3.31
C ILE A 95 27.90 14.73 -4.31
N ARG A 96 28.14 13.42 -4.21
CA ARG A 96 27.35 12.39 -4.85
C ARG A 96 26.38 11.80 -3.82
N LEU A 97 25.10 11.96 -4.07
CA LEU A 97 24.02 11.31 -3.37
C LEU A 97 23.95 9.86 -3.85
N GLU A 98 23.93 8.95 -2.89
CA GLU A 98 23.70 7.53 -3.04
C GLU A 98 22.97 7.09 -1.78
N ALA A 99 21.78 7.66 -1.58
CA ALA A 99 21.01 7.50 -0.35
C ALA A 99 20.04 6.31 -0.52
N PRO A 100 20.24 5.20 0.20
CA PRO A 100 19.31 4.08 0.14
C PRO A 100 18.01 4.43 0.84
N ILE A 101 16.90 4.24 0.15
CA ILE A 101 15.55 4.45 0.64
C ILE A 101 14.92 3.08 0.82
N MET A 102 14.43 2.79 2.02
CA MET A 102 13.79 1.52 2.35
C MET A 102 12.46 1.76 3.06
N CYS A 103 11.41 1.16 2.52
CA CYS A 103 10.07 1.15 3.08
C CYS A 103 9.70 -0.29 3.45
N THR A 104 9.38 -0.53 4.72
CA THR A 104 9.04 -1.88 5.21
C THR A 104 7.60 -1.90 5.70
N PHE A 105 6.82 -2.86 5.20
CA PHE A 105 5.40 -3.04 5.47
C PHE A 105 5.14 -4.43 6.06
N THR A 106 4.28 -4.54 7.06
CA THR A 106 3.85 -5.83 7.63
C THR A 106 2.90 -6.56 6.66
N LYS A 107 3.08 -7.87 6.48
CA LYS A 107 2.24 -8.68 5.58
C LYS A 107 0.76 -8.74 5.95
N SER A 108 0.42 -8.60 7.23
CA SER A 108 -0.97 -8.58 7.70
C SER A 108 -1.80 -7.42 7.13
N LEU A 109 -1.18 -6.42 6.50
CA LEU A 109 -1.87 -5.35 5.78
C LEU A 109 -2.41 -5.75 4.39
N LEU A 110 -2.06 -6.93 3.83
CA LEU A 110 -2.19 -7.22 2.39
C LEU A 110 -3.02 -8.48 2.02
N ILE A 111 -3.96 -8.94 2.86
CA ILE A 111 -4.64 -10.23 2.62
C ILE A 111 -5.97 -10.05 1.86
N SER A 112 -6.04 -10.48 0.59
CA SER A 112 -7.29 -10.91 -0.07
C SER A 112 -7.05 -12.05 -1.07
N ALA A 113 -8.02 -12.96 -1.17
CA ALA A 113 -7.97 -14.33 -1.66
C ALA A 113 -7.51 -14.59 -3.11
N ASP A 114 -6.81 -15.72 -3.26
CA ASP A 114 -6.41 -16.50 -4.44
C ASP A 114 -5.77 -15.78 -5.64
N PHE A 115 -4.45 -15.68 -5.53
CA PHE A 115 -3.50 -15.56 -6.63
C PHE A 115 -3.55 -16.80 -7.53
N GLY A 116 -4.23 -16.70 -8.67
CA GLY A 116 -3.78 -17.39 -9.88
C GLY A 116 -2.42 -16.81 -10.31
N SER A 117 -1.33 -17.28 -9.70
CA SER A 117 0.09 -16.96 -9.99
C SER A 117 0.61 -15.51 -9.87
N MET A 118 -0.21 -14.45 -9.90
CA MET A 118 0.23 -13.05 -9.74
C MET A 118 -0.96 -12.18 -9.34
N GLY A 119 -1.54 -12.43 -8.18
CA GLY A 119 -2.57 -11.60 -7.59
C GLY A 119 -2.09 -10.23 -7.12
N TYR A 120 -3.09 -9.47 -6.72
CA TYR A 120 -3.02 -8.04 -6.55
C TYR A 120 -3.11 -7.72 -5.06
N ASP A 121 -2.16 -6.93 -4.58
CA ASP A 121 -2.09 -6.48 -3.19
C ASP A 121 -3.05 -5.31 -2.96
N ILE A 122 -3.97 -5.45 -2.00
CA ILE A 122 -4.86 -4.36 -1.59
C ILE A 122 -4.14 -3.49 -0.58
N PHE A 123 -4.04 -2.20 -0.90
CA PHE A 123 -3.46 -1.16 -0.07
C PHE A 123 -4.51 -0.58 0.87
N THR A 124 -4.44 -0.87 2.17
CA THR A 124 -5.19 -0.08 3.16
C THR A 124 -4.36 1.13 3.56
N ASP A 125 -4.35 2.15 2.70
CA ASP A 125 -3.98 3.49 3.17
C ASP A 125 -5.16 4.03 3.98
N VAL A 126 -4.92 4.36 5.25
CA VAL A 126 -5.90 5.03 6.10
C VAL A 126 -5.93 6.49 5.68
N PHE A 127 -6.52 6.78 4.51
CA PHE A 127 -7.13 8.08 4.30
C PHE A 127 -8.38 8.13 5.14
N ALA A 128 -8.37 8.96 6.19
CA ALA A 128 -9.55 9.29 6.96
C ALA A 128 -10.55 10.07 6.09
N GLY A 129 -11.29 9.35 5.24
CA GLY A 129 -12.52 9.81 4.59
C GLY A 129 -13.70 9.13 5.27
N SER A 130 -14.74 9.88 5.61
CA SER A 130 -16.00 9.31 6.07
C SER A 130 -16.83 8.87 4.86
N GLY A 131 -17.15 7.58 4.81
CA GLY A 131 -18.01 7.00 3.78
C GLY A 131 -18.75 5.80 4.36
N SER A 132 -19.99 5.56 3.90
CA SER A 132 -20.75 4.37 4.25
C SER A 132 -21.00 3.58 2.98
N PHE A 133 -20.64 2.30 2.99
CA PHE A 133 -20.89 1.38 1.89
C PHE A 133 -21.89 0.34 2.34
N GLN A 134 -22.86 0.04 1.48
CA GLN A 134 -23.83 -1.02 1.75
C GLN A 134 -23.22 -2.37 1.39
N VAL A 135 -22.83 -3.13 2.42
CA VAL A 135 -22.47 -4.54 2.30
C VAL A 135 -23.74 -5.37 2.45
N THR A 136 -23.93 -6.32 1.54
CA THR A 136 -25.04 -7.28 1.60
C THR A 136 -24.49 -8.66 1.92
N VAL A 137 -25.11 -9.33 2.89
CA VAL A 137 -24.79 -10.71 3.27
C VAL A 137 -26.04 -11.55 3.01
N ARG A 138 -25.86 -12.66 2.29
CA ARG A 138 -26.95 -13.56 1.87
C ARG A 138 -26.56 -15.01 2.11
N LEU A 139 -27.56 -15.81 2.47
CA LEU A 139 -27.41 -17.26 2.54
C LEU A 139 -28.09 -17.87 1.32
N THR A 140 -27.41 -18.79 0.65
CA THR A 140 -27.91 -19.50 -0.53
C THR A 140 -27.69 -21.00 -0.38
N ASN A 141 -28.42 -21.79 -1.17
CA ASN A 141 -28.13 -23.22 -1.38
C ASN A 141 -27.15 -23.43 -2.56
N GLY A 142 -26.34 -22.43 -2.90
CA GLY A 142 -25.43 -22.42 -4.04
C GLY A 142 -26.04 -21.90 -5.35
N THR A 143 -27.36 -21.87 -5.49
CA THR A 143 -28.03 -21.31 -6.69
C THR A 143 -29.17 -20.36 -6.38
N MET A 144 -29.85 -20.54 -5.24
CA MET A 144 -31.01 -19.74 -4.84
C MET A 144 -30.86 -19.22 -3.41
N LEU A 145 -31.42 -18.03 -3.17
CA LEU A 145 -31.47 -17.42 -1.84
C LEU A 145 -32.32 -18.25 -0.89
N LEU A 146 -31.81 -18.48 0.31
CA LEU A 146 -32.56 -19.13 1.37
C LEU A 146 -33.57 -18.13 1.98
N PRO A 147 -34.82 -18.54 2.20
CA PRO A 147 -35.83 -17.70 2.82
C PRO A 147 -35.55 -17.51 4.32
N ASN A 148 -36.17 -16.49 4.91
CA ASN A 148 -36.13 -16.30 6.36
C ASN A 148 -36.80 -17.48 7.09
N ASN A 149 -36.22 -17.90 8.22
CA ASN A 149 -36.65 -19.06 9.01
C ASN A 149 -36.66 -20.37 8.22
N HIS A 150 -35.70 -20.54 7.32
CA HIS A 150 -35.48 -21.80 6.63
C HIS A 150 -34.93 -22.86 7.58
N SER A 151 -35.48 -24.07 7.50
CA SER A 151 -34.96 -25.25 8.20
C SER A 151 -34.11 -26.05 7.21
N LEU A 152 -32.95 -26.49 7.69
CA LEU A 152 -31.97 -27.23 6.91
C LEU A 152 -31.70 -28.56 7.59
N SER A 153 -31.46 -29.58 6.78
CA SER A 153 -30.94 -30.86 7.26
C SER A 153 -29.44 -30.76 7.53
N SER A 154 -28.91 -31.63 8.39
CA SER A 154 -27.50 -31.61 8.78
C SER A 154 -26.52 -31.92 7.63
N ASP A 155 -27.01 -32.53 6.55
CA ASP A 155 -26.27 -32.89 5.34
C ASP A 155 -26.36 -31.84 4.23
N GLU A 156 -27.22 -30.83 4.39
CA GLU A 156 -27.37 -29.74 3.42
C GLU A 156 -26.30 -28.67 3.62
N ALA A 157 -25.63 -28.29 2.52
CA ALA A 157 -24.65 -27.22 2.54
C ALA A 157 -25.32 -25.85 2.37
N VAL A 158 -24.84 -24.87 3.14
CA VAL A 158 -25.23 -23.46 3.01
C VAL A 158 -24.04 -22.67 2.50
N VAL A 159 -24.30 -21.80 1.52
CA VAL A 159 -23.30 -20.90 0.95
C VAL A 159 -23.56 -19.49 1.46
N LEU A 160 -22.56 -18.91 2.10
CA LEU A 160 -22.56 -17.50 2.52
C LEU A 160 -22.01 -16.64 1.37
N GLU A 161 -22.84 -15.75 0.85
CA GLU A 161 -22.45 -14.79 -0.17
C GLU A 161 -22.34 -13.39 0.45
N VAL A 162 -21.21 -12.72 0.21
CA VAL A 162 -20.96 -11.35 0.67
C VAL A 162 -20.66 -10.48 -0.54
N SER A 163 -21.47 -9.45 -0.75
CA SER A 163 -21.36 -8.56 -1.90
C SER A 163 -21.33 -7.09 -1.49
N LEU A 164 -20.60 -6.27 -2.24
CA LEU A 164 -20.56 -4.82 -2.07
C LEU A 164 -21.37 -4.17 -3.20
N ASN A 165 -22.36 -3.36 -2.85
CA ASN A 165 -23.13 -2.63 -3.85
C ASN A 165 -22.43 -1.30 -4.17
N THR A 166 -21.39 -1.35 -5.01
CA THR A 166 -20.63 -0.17 -5.43
C THR A 166 -20.32 -0.23 -6.93
N PRO A 167 -20.38 0.91 -7.65
CA PRO A 167 -19.93 0.98 -9.05
C PRO A 167 -18.40 1.07 -9.18
N SER A 168 -17.66 1.10 -8.06
CA SER A 168 -16.20 1.23 -8.07
C SER A 168 -15.51 -0.12 -8.18
N GLU A 169 -14.79 -0.35 -9.28
CA GLU A 169 -13.91 -1.51 -9.49
C GLU A 169 -12.67 -1.50 -8.58
N GLN A 170 -12.42 -0.38 -7.89
CA GLN A 170 -11.26 -0.22 -6.99
C GLN A 170 -11.52 -0.80 -5.59
N MET A 171 -12.76 -1.23 -5.31
CA MET A 171 -13.16 -1.76 -4.00
C MET A 171 -13.45 -3.26 -4.10
N LYS A 172 -12.75 -4.05 -3.28
CA LYS A 172 -12.97 -5.50 -3.15
C LYS A 172 -13.37 -5.86 -1.72
N VAL A 173 -14.19 -6.89 -1.58
CA VAL A 173 -14.65 -7.39 -0.28
C VAL A 173 -13.66 -8.42 0.25
N VAL A 174 -13.27 -8.27 1.52
CA VAL A 174 -12.46 -9.25 2.24
C VAL A 174 -13.23 -9.70 3.48
N ILE A 175 -13.45 -10.99 3.60
CA ILE A 175 -14.10 -11.59 4.77
C ILE A 175 -13.01 -11.95 5.79
N ASN A 176 -12.96 -11.24 6.91
CA ASN A 176 -11.93 -11.45 7.92
C ASN A 176 -12.31 -12.53 8.96
N LYS A 177 -13.56 -12.50 9.42
CA LYS A 177 -14.07 -13.41 10.44
C LYS A 177 -15.57 -13.62 10.28
N CYS A 178 -16.02 -14.86 10.35
CA CYS A 178 -17.43 -15.23 10.41
C CYS A 178 -17.67 -16.26 11.50
N TRP A 179 -18.78 -16.07 12.21
CA TRP A 179 -19.23 -16.95 13.27
C TRP A 179 -20.75 -17.00 13.30
N ALA A 180 -21.30 -18.09 13.85
CA ALA A 180 -22.73 -18.21 14.10
C ALA A 180 -23.06 -17.80 15.54
N THR A 181 -24.26 -17.26 15.75
CA THR A 181 -24.81 -17.00 17.08
C THR A 181 -26.21 -17.60 17.19
N PRO A 182 -26.56 -18.19 18.35
CA PRO A 182 -27.92 -18.68 18.59
C PRO A 182 -28.92 -17.53 18.78
N THR A 183 -28.43 -16.31 19.01
CA THR A 183 -29.24 -15.09 19.17
C THR A 183 -29.09 -14.16 17.96
N PRO A 184 -30.14 -13.42 17.57
CA PRO A 184 -30.09 -12.46 16.46
C PRO A 184 -29.10 -11.31 16.69
N THR A 185 -28.84 -10.98 17.96
CA THR A 185 -27.92 -9.91 18.35
C THR A 185 -26.58 -10.51 18.75
N PRO A 186 -25.48 -10.14 18.08
CA PRO A 186 -24.14 -10.51 18.52
C PRO A 186 -23.78 -9.68 19.76
N THR A 187 -23.46 -10.34 20.88
CA THR A 187 -22.92 -9.68 22.07
C THR A 187 -21.41 -9.48 21.90
N PRO A 188 -20.88 -8.24 21.96
CA PRO A 188 -19.49 -7.94 21.63
C PRO A 188 -18.45 -8.49 22.64
N THR A 189 -18.89 -9.03 23.77
CA THR A 189 -18.03 -9.49 24.87
C THR A 189 -17.86 -11.00 24.95
N GLN A 190 -18.48 -11.78 24.04
CA GLN A 190 -18.39 -13.23 24.07
C GLN A 190 -17.47 -13.71 22.94
N ASN A 191 -16.43 -14.46 23.30
CA ASN A 191 -15.62 -15.18 22.31
C ASN A 191 -16.56 -16.05 21.45
N PRO A 192 -16.62 -15.82 20.13
CA PRO A 192 -17.58 -16.53 19.28
C PRO A 192 -17.20 -18.01 19.23
N LYS A 193 -18.03 -18.84 19.86
CA LYS A 193 -17.77 -20.29 20.00
C LYS A 193 -17.86 -21.02 18.66
N ASP A 194 -18.73 -20.56 17.77
CA ASP A 194 -19.02 -21.21 16.49
C ASP A 194 -18.41 -20.43 15.32
N THR A 195 -17.10 -20.21 15.40
CA THR A 195 -16.34 -19.54 14.34
C THR A 195 -16.03 -20.55 13.24
N PHE A 196 -16.48 -20.26 12.01
CA PHE A 196 -16.29 -21.13 10.85
C PHE A 196 -15.37 -20.51 9.79
N LEU A 197 -15.05 -19.23 9.95
CA LEU A 197 -14.01 -18.55 9.18
C LEU A 197 -13.31 -17.55 10.12
N GLU A 198 -12.00 -17.70 10.28
CA GLU A 198 -11.16 -16.75 11.01
C GLU A 198 -9.83 -16.65 10.30
N ASN A 199 -9.47 -15.44 9.89
CA ASN A 199 -8.14 -15.17 9.38
C ASN A 199 -7.16 -15.15 10.56
N ARG A 200 -6.63 -16.33 10.94
CA ARG A 200 -5.56 -16.42 11.93
C ARG A 200 -4.22 -16.17 11.26
N SER A 201 -3.69 -14.98 11.47
CA SER A 201 -2.24 -14.77 11.49
C SER A 201 -1.75 -15.14 12.90
N ASP A 202 -1.54 -16.42 13.19
CA ASP A 202 -1.00 -16.83 14.49
C ASP A 202 0.47 -16.41 14.57
N SER A 203 0.74 -15.39 15.39
CA SER A 203 2.07 -15.11 15.92
C SER A 203 2.38 -16.12 17.03
N THR A 204 3.19 -17.13 16.72
CA THR A 204 4.01 -17.84 17.72
C THR A 204 5.43 -17.94 17.21
#